data_AF-A0A2A2EYY2-F1
#
_entry.id   AF-A0A2A2EYY2-F1
#
_cell.length_a   1.000
_cell.length_b   1.000
_cell.length_c   1.000
_cell.angle_alpha   90.00
_cell.angle_beta   90.00
_cell.angle_gamma   90.00
#
_symmetry.space_group_name_H-M   'P 1'
#
loop_
_entity.id
_entity.type
_entity.pdbx_description
1 polymer ?
#
loop_
_entity_poly.entity_id
_entity_poly.type
_entity_poly.pdbx_seq_one_letter_code
_entity_poly.pdbx_strand_id
1 'polypeptide(L)'
;MADYRVHLQEDGEDYSVDIDANGVEAAKKRARVGRPYADVTQVEDLSSGAVEKYELTPQSIGPVEARLTDAESKVTLTTESVTDLPITERIDVIAAECAFAVDIATGWKTVGVGFFGGRSEAMKKPLKEAKAYALKELRQEAVSVGADAVVGIDLDYSKLPEGPLFLLVASGTAVKLDR
;
A
#
# COMPACT_ATOMS: atom_id res chain seq x y z
N MET A 1 -25.04 -2.86 -12.26
CA MET A 1 -24.43 -3.25 -13.55
C MET A 1 -23.09 -2.54 -13.59
N ALA A 2 -22.01 -3.15 -14.07
CA ALA A 2 -20.73 -2.45 -14.15
C ALA A 2 -20.78 -1.41 -15.29
N ASP A 3 -20.25 -0.22 -15.03
CA ASP A 3 -20.27 0.91 -15.96
C ASP A 3 -18.91 1.06 -16.68
N TYR A 4 -17.84 0.57 -16.05
CA TYR A 4 -16.46 0.70 -16.52
C TYR A 4 -15.70 -0.61 -16.41
N ARG A 5 -14.71 -0.80 -17.28
CA ARG A 5 -13.68 -1.83 -17.18
C ARG A 5 -12.32 -1.18 -16.98
N VAL A 6 -11.65 -1.52 -15.89
CA VAL A 6 -10.30 -1.03 -15.60
C VAL A 6 -9.33 -2.15 -15.92
N HIS A 7 -8.35 -1.87 -16.76
CA HIS A 7 -7.24 -2.78 -16.99
C HIS A 7 -6.03 -2.35 -16.18
N LEU A 8 -5.37 -3.37 -15.68
CA LEU A 8 -4.36 -3.29 -14.65
C LEU A 8 -3.18 -4.13 -15.11
N GLN A 9 -1.95 -3.69 -14.81
CA GLN A 9 -0.76 -4.51 -14.98
C GLN A 9 -0.08 -4.73 -13.64
N GLU A 10 0.20 -5.98 -13.31
CA GLU A 10 0.91 -6.38 -12.09
C GLU A 10 1.96 -7.44 -12.45
N ASP A 11 3.23 -7.22 -12.11
CA ASP A 11 4.34 -8.14 -12.38
C ASP A 11 4.43 -8.65 -13.85
N GLY A 12 3.98 -7.83 -14.81
CA GLY A 12 3.97 -8.16 -16.23
C GLY A 12 2.76 -8.97 -16.70
N GLU A 13 1.82 -9.25 -15.81
CA GLU A 13 0.53 -9.86 -16.14
C GLU A 13 -0.57 -8.80 -16.25
N ASP A 14 -1.44 -8.96 -17.24
CA ASP A 14 -2.56 -8.06 -17.49
C ASP A 14 -3.85 -8.59 -16.85
N TYR A 15 -4.54 -7.70 -16.15
CA TYR A 15 -5.80 -7.98 -15.46
C TYR A 15 -6.87 -6.99 -15.89
N SER A 16 -8.14 -7.35 -15.73
CA SER A 16 -9.26 -6.43 -15.92
C SER A 16 -10.31 -6.61 -14.84
N VAL A 17 -10.79 -5.50 -14.28
CA VAL A 17 -11.85 -5.49 -13.27
C VAL A 17 -12.97 -4.55 -13.74
N ASP A 18 -14.19 -5.08 -13.72
CA ASP A 18 -15.39 -4.32 -14.04
C ASP A 18 -15.89 -3.61 -12.77
N ILE A 19 -16.03 -2.29 -12.82
CA ILE A 19 -16.42 -1.43 -11.69
C ILE A 19 -17.60 -0.53 -12.05
N ASP A 20 -18.30 -0.03 -11.03
CA ASP A 20 -19.35 0.97 -11.21
C ASP A 20 -18.79 2.40 -11.34
N ALA A 21 -19.67 3.35 -11.64
CA ALA A 21 -19.32 4.76 -11.76
C ALA A 21 -18.75 5.39 -10.47
N ASN A 22 -18.98 4.81 -9.29
CA ASN A 22 -18.43 5.33 -8.03
C ASN A 22 -16.94 4.95 -7.88
N GLY A 23 -16.54 3.80 -8.45
CA GLY A 23 -15.16 3.31 -8.40
C GLY A 23 -14.24 3.96 -9.44
N VAL A 24 -14.77 4.54 -10.52
CA VAL A 24 -13.96 4.96 -11.67
C VAL A 24 -13.03 6.12 -11.34
N GLU A 25 -13.49 7.13 -10.60
CA GLU A 25 -12.66 8.29 -10.25
C GLU A 25 -11.49 7.88 -9.34
N ALA A 26 -11.72 6.93 -8.44
CA ALA A 26 -10.67 6.33 -7.63
C ALA A 26 -9.66 5.54 -8.49
N ALA A 27 -10.13 4.81 -9.51
CA ALA A 27 -9.26 4.11 -10.46
C ALA A 27 -8.39 5.08 -11.28
N LYS A 28 -8.98 6.17 -11.81
CA LYS A 28 -8.24 7.21 -12.54
C LYS A 28 -7.22 7.92 -11.66
N LYS A 29 -7.55 8.18 -10.40
CA LYS A 29 -6.61 8.74 -9.42
C LYS A 29 -5.47 7.75 -9.10
N ARG A 30 -5.76 6.46 -9.03
CA ARG A 30 -4.75 5.39 -8.83
C ARG A 30 -3.77 5.30 -9.99
N ALA A 31 -4.24 5.48 -11.22
CA ALA A 31 -3.40 5.50 -12.43
C ALA A 31 -2.30 6.58 -12.39
N ARG A 32 -2.53 7.68 -11.66
CA ARG A 32 -1.62 8.84 -11.61
C ARG A 32 -0.61 8.79 -10.46
N VAL A 33 -0.81 7.90 -9.47
CA VAL A 33 -0.09 7.97 -8.18
C VAL A 33 0.79 6.74 -7.91
N GLY A 34 0.78 5.70 -8.77
CA GLY A 34 1.68 4.54 -8.64
C GLY A 34 1.54 3.85 -7.27
N ARG A 35 0.37 3.25 -7.02
CA ARG A 35 0.02 2.56 -5.76
C ARG A 35 0.15 1.02 -5.92
N PRO A 36 0.24 0.23 -4.84
CA PRO A 36 1.11 -0.96 -4.76
C PRO A 36 0.49 -2.31 -5.19
N TYR A 37 -0.61 -2.33 -5.93
CA TYR A 37 -1.28 -3.60 -6.27
C TYR A 37 -1.28 -3.88 -7.77
N ALA A 38 -1.64 -2.89 -8.58
CA ALA A 38 -1.53 -2.99 -10.03
C ALA A 38 -1.62 -1.59 -10.62
N ASP A 39 -0.87 -1.37 -11.70
CA ASP A 39 -0.91 -0.09 -12.39
C ASP A 39 -2.07 -0.07 -13.37
N VAL A 40 -2.93 0.94 -13.24
CA VAL A 40 -4.01 1.16 -14.22
C VAL A 40 -3.39 1.58 -15.54
N THR A 41 -3.56 0.74 -16.57
CA THR A 41 -3.05 0.98 -17.91
C THR A 41 -4.12 1.58 -18.81
N GLN A 42 -5.39 1.21 -18.59
CA GLN A 42 -6.51 1.75 -19.34
C GLN A 42 -7.82 1.64 -18.55
N VAL A 43 -8.73 2.59 -18.79
CA VAL A 43 -10.11 2.60 -18.28
C VAL A 43 -11.04 2.69 -19.49
N GLU A 44 -11.89 1.69 -19.66
CA GLU A 44 -12.91 1.59 -20.70
C GLU A 44 -14.30 1.90 -20.11
N ASP A 45 -15.04 2.80 -20.74
CA ASP A 45 -16.45 3.03 -20.48
C ASP A 45 -17.28 2.01 -21.27
N LEU A 46 -17.98 1.10 -20.56
CA LEU A 46 -18.70 -0.02 -21.20
C LEU A 46 -19.96 0.43 -21.93
N SER A 47 -20.47 1.64 -21.65
CA SER A 47 -21.67 2.18 -22.30
C SER A 47 -21.36 2.84 -23.64
N SER A 48 -20.20 3.50 -23.73
CA SER A 48 -19.79 4.30 -24.89
C SER A 48 -18.64 3.67 -25.68
N GLY A 49 -17.91 2.70 -25.12
CA GLY A 49 -16.70 2.12 -25.67
C GLY A 49 -15.49 3.07 -25.63
N ALA A 50 -15.58 4.20 -24.92
CA ALA A 50 -14.48 5.15 -24.80
C ALA A 50 -13.35 4.58 -23.93
N VAL A 51 -12.11 4.64 -24.41
CA VAL A 51 -10.93 4.12 -23.70
C VAL A 51 -9.97 5.26 -23.36
N GLU A 52 -9.67 5.42 -22.07
CA GLU A 52 -8.65 6.34 -21.55
C GLU A 52 -7.41 5.52 -21.16
N LYS A 53 -6.26 5.82 -21.77
CA LYS A 53 -4.98 5.10 -21.53
C LYS A 53 -4.07 5.90 -20.62
N TYR A 54 -3.31 5.20 -19.78
CA TYR A 54 -2.36 5.78 -18.83
C TYR A 54 -0.98 5.18 -19.07
N GLU A 55 0.04 6.05 -19.14
CA GLU A 55 1.43 5.60 -19.24
C GLU A 55 1.95 5.20 -17.85
N LEU A 56 2.57 4.02 -17.80
CA LEU A 56 3.28 3.55 -16.62
C LEU A 56 4.49 4.44 -16.36
N THR A 57 4.61 4.93 -15.12
CA THR A 57 5.78 5.70 -14.73
C THR A 57 6.85 4.76 -14.16
N PRO A 58 8.14 5.09 -14.19
CA PRO A 58 9.17 4.26 -13.53
C PRO A 58 8.93 4.07 -12.03
N GLN A 59 8.15 4.97 -11.40
CA GLN A 59 7.68 4.89 -10.01
C GLN A 59 6.56 3.86 -9.81
N SER A 60 6.03 3.30 -10.89
CA SER A 60 4.93 2.33 -10.91
C SER A 60 5.45 0.89 -11.00
N ILE A 61 6.71 0.69 -11.43
CA ILE A 61 7.33 -0.63 -11.68
C ILE A 61 8.42 -0.91 -10.63
N GLY A 62 8.21 -1.91 -9.76
CA GLY A 62 9.21 -2.40 -8.78
C GLY A 62 8.75 -2.37 -7.31
N PRO A 63 9.51 -2.99 -6.38
CA PRO A 63 9.14 -3.07 -4.96
C PRO A 63 8.95 -1.68 -4.36
N VAL A 64 8.00 -1.54 -3.43
CA VAL A 64 7.61 -0.25 -2.83
C VAL A 64 8.82 0.49 -2.25
N GLU A 65 9.78 -0.24 -1.69
CA GLU A 65 11.01 0.30 -1.12
C GLU A 65 11.92 0.97 -2.16
N ALA A 66 11.87 0.55 -3.43
CA ALA A 66 12.64 1.17 -4.52
C ALA A 66 12.06 2.53 -4.96
N ARG A 67 10.89 2.91 -4.45
CA ARG A 67 10.17 4.15 -4.80
C ARG A 67 10.35 5.26 -3.77
N LEU A 68 11.19 5.05 -2.74
CA LEU A 68 11.47 6.05 -1.73
C LEU A 68 12.29 7.20 -2.33
N THR A 69 11.97 8.44 -1.94
CA THR A 69 12.84 9.57 -2.24
C THR A 69 14.14 9.52 -1.41
N ASP A 70 15.15 10.29 -1.80
CA ASP A 70 16.39 10.44 -1.02
C ASP A 70 16.15 10.92 0.42
N ALA A 71 15.07 11.69 0.65
CA ALA A 71 14.68 12.13 1.99
C ALA A 71 14.00 10.99 2.77
N GLU A 72 13.01 10.32 2.17
CA GLU A 72 12.26 9.22 2.80
C GLU A 72 13.15 8.01 3.16
N SER A 73 14.15 7.71 2.33
CA SER A 73 15.10 6.60 2.54
C SER A 73 16.06 6.85 3.71
N LYS A 74 16.28 8.12 4.10
CA LYS A 74 17.13 8.50 5.24
C LYS A 74 16.40 8.48 6.58
N VAL A 75 15.07 8.37 6.59
CA VAL A 75 14.29 8.26 7.82
C VAL A 75 14.53 6.90 8.46
N THR A 76 14.96 6.85 9.71
CA THR A 76 15.06 5.57 10.43
C THR A 76 13.68 5.17 10.95
N LEU A 77 13.26 3.92 10.71
CA LEU A 77 12.04 3.36 11.28
C LEU A 77 12.42 2.24 12.25
N THR A 78 11.95 2.30 13.49
CA THR A 78 12.23 1.26 14.49
C THR A 78 11.05 0.99 15.40
N THR A 79 10.92 -0.26 15.83
CA THR A 79 9.90 -0.72 16.78
C THR A 79 10.35 -0.52 18.23
N GLU A 80 11.62 -0.21 18.47
CA GLU A 80 12.14 -0.08 19.83
C GLU A 80 11.58 1.17 20.52
N SER A 81 11.04 1.02 21.73
CA SER A 81 10.53 2.15 22.53
C SER A 81 11.62 2.82 23.37
N VAL A 82 12.68 2.08 23.69
CA VAL A 82 13.91 2.56 24.31
C VAL A 82 15.02 2.34 23.29
N THR A 83 15.69 3.41 22.91
CA THR A 83 16.69 3.41 21.85
C THR A 83 17.94 4.16 22.29
N ASP A 84 19.09 3.73 21.78
CA ASP A 84 20.36 4.44 21.91
C ASP A 84 20.53 5.53 20.84
N LEU A 85 19.50 5.77 20.01
CA LEU A 85 19.48 6.90 19.08
C LEU A 85 19.58 8.23 19.85
N PRO A 86 20.45 9.17 19.42
CA PRO A 86 20.63 10.44 20.09
C PRO A 86 19.46 11.40 19.80
N ILE A 87 18.29 11.14 20.39
CA ILE A 87 17.08 11.91 20.13
C ILE A 87 17.18 13.30 20.76
N THR A 88 17.13 14.35 19.93
CA THR A 88 17.17 15.75 20.35
C THR A 88 15.78 16.34 20.55
N GLU A 89 14.80 15.87 19.78
CA GLU A 89 13.42 16.38 19.79
C GLU A 89 12.43 15.24 19.49
N ARG A 90 11.33 15.19 20.25
CA ARG A 90 10.14 14.36 19.94
C ARG A 90 9.10 15.29 19.36
N ILE A 91 8.78 15.12 18.08
CA ILE A 91 7.98 16.07 17.31
C ILE A 91 6.50 15.79 17.54
N ASP A 92 6.01 14.62 17.12
CA ASP A 92 4.61 14.23 17.23
C ASP A 92 4.44 12.71 17.15
N VAL A 93 3.25 12.22 17.50
CA VAL A 93 2.79 10.89 17.12
C VAL A 93 2.26 10.97 15.69
N ILE A 94 2.80 10.13 14.81
CA ILE A 94 2.38 10.05 13.41
C ILE A 94 1.85 8.66 13.09
N ALA A 95 0.97 8.60 12.09
CA ALA A 95 0.40 7.35 11.62
C ALA A 95 0.26 7.33 10.09
N ALA A 96 0.18 6.12 9.54
CA ALA A 96 -0.14 5.88 8.15
C ALA A 96 -0.98 4.61 8.01
N GLU A 97 -2.03 4.69 7.19
CA GLU A 97 -2.98 3.61 7.01
C GLU A 97 -2.95 3.02 5.59
N CYS A 98 -3.18 1.71 5.52
CA CYS A 98 -3.33 0.98 4.27
C CYS A 98 -4.56 0.08 4.35
N ALA A 99 -5.57 0.36 3.52
CA ALA A 99 -6.70 -0.54 3.34
C ALA A 99 -6.48 -1.43 2.12
N PHE A 100 -6.57 -2.74 2.29
CA PHE A 100 -6.31 -3.73 1.23
C PHE A 100 -7.29 -4.90 1.29
N ALA A 101 -7.78 -5.32 0.13
CA ALA A 101 -8.67 -6.47 0.01
C ALA A 101 -7.87 -7.71 -0.36
N VAL A 102 -8.27 -8.85 0.17
CA VAL A 102 -7.72 -10.15 -0.20
C VAL A 102 -8.80 -10.93 -0.95
N ASP A 103 -8.70 -10.99 -2.28
CA ASP A 103 -9.59 -11.81 -3.08
C ASP A 103 -9.11 -13.28 -3.05
N ILE A 104 -9.89 -14.15 -2.40
CA ILE A 104 -9.60 -15.59 -2.30
C ILE A 104 -10.23 -16.36 -3.49
N ALA A 105 -11.00 -15.69 -4.37
CA ALA A 105 -11.96 -16.34 -5.27
C ALA A 105 -11.57 -16.41 -6.76
N THR A 106 -10.51 -15.76 -7.25
CA THR A 106 -10.19 -15.73 -8.70
C THR A 106 -9.24 -16.82 -9.21
N GLY A 107 -8.88 -17.79 -8.36
CA GLY A 107 -8.67 -19.17 -8.81
C GLY A 107 -7.44 -19.50 -9.66
N TRP A 108 -6.43 -20.09 -9.00
CA TRP A 108 -5.86 -21.36 -9.46
C TRP A 108 -5.21 -22.08 -8.27
N LYS A 109 -5.81 -23.24 -7.95
CA LYS A 109 -5.41 -24.28 -6.99
C LYS A 109 -5.60 -23.95 -5.50
N THR A 110 -6.65 -24.56 -4.95
CA THR A 110 -6.79 -25.03 -3.56
C THR A 110 -5.52 -24.86 -2.73
N VAL A 111 -5.47 -23.85 -1.86
CA VAL A 111 -4.80 -24.04 -0.57
C VAL A 111 -5.92 -24.32 0.39
N GLY A 112 -6.00 -25.57 0.84
CA GLY A 112 -7.08 -26.07 1.66
C GLY A 112 -7.41 -25.14 2.82
N VAL A 113 -8.68 -25.15 3.19
CA VAL A 113 -9.13 -24.74 4.52
C VAL A 113 -8.47 -25.70 5.51
N GLY A 114 -7.21 -25.41 5.84
CA GLY A 114 -6.37 -26.18 6.74
C GLY A 114 -6.15 -25.33 7.97
N PHE A 115 -7.01 -25.52 8.96
CA PHE A 115 -6.83 -25.00 10.29
C PHE A 115 -5.62 -25.69 10.95
N PHE A 116 -4.39 -25.26 10.64
CA PHE A 116 -3.16 -25.54 11.41
C PHE A 116 -2.14 -24.45 11.12
N GLY A 117 -1.53 -23.87 12.16
CA GLY A 117 -0.57 -22.77 12.05
C GLY A 117 0.53 -23.03 11.03
N GLY A 118 0.60 -22.20 9.99
CA GLY A 118 1.61 -22.28 8.93
C GLY A 118 1.35 -21.27 7.81
N ARG A 119 2.29 -20.33 7.67
CA ARG A 119 2.46 -19.34 6.59
C ARG A 119 1.79 -19.70 5.23
N SER A 120 0.56 -19.25 5.00
CA SER A 120 -0.10 -19.30 3.67
C SER A 120 0.61 -18.35 2.69
N GLU A 121 1.26 -18.88 1.66
CA GLU A 121 1.94 -18.09 0.61
C GLU A 121 1.00 -17.07 -0.05
N ALA A 122 -0.28 -17.43 -0.21
CA ALA A 122 -1.30 -16.55 -0.79
C ALA A 122 -1.51 -15.27 0.04
N MET A 123 -1.28 -15.30 1.35
CA MET A 123 -1.43 -14.11 2.23
C MET A 123 -0.14 -13.31 2.35
N LYS A 124 1.02 -13.91 2.07
CA LYS A 124 2.29 -13.24 2.30
C LYS A 124 2.51 -12.05 1.38
N LYS A 125 2.19 -12.18 0.10
CA LYS A 125 2.43 -11.11 -0.88
C LYS A 125 1.57 -9.87 -0.56
N PRO A 126 0.23 -9.97 -0.41
CA PRO A 126 -0.60 -8.80 -0.07
C PRO A 126 -0.23 -8.15 1.28
N LEU A 127 0.09 -8.96 2.30
CA LEU A 127 0.50 -8.42 3.61
C LEU A 127 1.86 -7.73 3.57
N LYS A 128 2.80 -8.26 2.77
CA LYS A 128 4.13 -7.66 2.59
C LYS A 128 4.01 -6.32 1.87
N GLU A 129 3.21 -6.24 0.82
CA GLU A 129 2.97 -5.01 0.06
C GLU A 129 2.24 -3.96 0.89
N ALA A 130 1.18 -4.37 1.61
CA ALA A 130 0.47 -3.48 2.53
C ALA A 130 1.42 -2.88 3.56
N LYS A 131 2.30 -3.70 4.15
CA LYS A 131 3.32 -3.25 5.11
C LYS A 131 4.30 -2.28 4.49
N ALA A 132 4.87 -2.63 3.33
CA ALA A 132 5.86 -1.79 2.66
C ALA A 132 5.26 -0.42 2.32
N TYR A 133 3.99 -0.41 1.90
CA TYR A 133 3.24 0.79 1.62
C TYR A 133 2.96 1.64 2.86
N ALA A 134 2.43 1.04 3.93
CA ALA A 134 2.18 1.76 5.18
C ALA A 134 3.47 2.39 5.74
N LEU A 135 4.59 1.65 5.71
CA LEU A 135 5.89 2.17 6.14
C LEU A 135 6.45 3.26 5.21
N LYS A 136 6.16 3.20 3.91
CA LYS A 136 6.51 4.28 2.97
C LYS A 136 5.74 5.56 3.31
N GLU A 137 4.42 5.49 3.45
CA GLU A 137 3.62 6.68 3.79
C GLU A 137 4.01 7.22 5.18
N LEU A 138 4.36 6.36 6.14
CA LEU A 138 4.88 6.79 7.44
C LEU A 138 6.20 7.57 7.32
N ARG A 139 7.09 7.19 6.39
CA ARG A 139 8.30 7.97 6.08
C ARG A 139 7.97 9.32 5.46
N GLN A 140 6.97 9.35 4.57
CA GLN A 140 6.52 10.60 3.95
C GLN A 140 6.00 11.58 4.99
N GLU A 141 5.18 11.09 5.93
CA GLU A 141 4.68 11.89 7.05
C GLU A 141 5.84 12.38 7.93
N ALA A 142 6.79 11.49 8.27
CA ALA A 142 7.99 11.85 9.02
C ALA A 142 8.81 12.97 8.34
N VAL A 143 9.03 12.87 7.03
CA VAL A 143 9.71 13.92 6.25
C VAL A 143 8.91 15.23 6.29
N SER A 144 7.58 15.16 6.17
CA SER A 144 6.72 16.35 6.15
C SER A 144 6.77 17.14 7.46
N VAL A 145 6.94 16.46 8.60
CA VAL A 145 7.09 17.08 9.92
C VAL A 145 8.55 17.36 10.30
N GLY A 146 9.50 17.11 9.38
CA GLY A 146 10.93 17.39 9.59
C GLY A 146 11.64 16.43 10.55
N ALA A 147 11.17 15.18 10.63
CA ALA A 147 11.76 14.14 11.45
C ALA A 147 12.88 13.38 10.70
N ASP A 148 13.85 12.90 11.48
CA ASP A 148 14.93 12.01 11.01
C ASP A 148 14.64 10.54 11.29
N ALA A 149 13.74 10.25 12.24
CA ALA A 149 13.35 8.90 12.59
C ALA A 149 11.91 8.82 13.11
N VAL A 150 11.36 7.60 13.09
CA VAL A 150 10.11 7.23 13.76
C VAL A 150 10.42 6.03 14.67
N VAL A 151 10.22 6.21 15.97
CA VAL A 151 10.54 5.22 17.01
C VAL A 151 9.28 4.65 17.64
N GLY A 152 9.40 3.47 18.27
CA GLY A 152 8.27 2.79 18.91
C GLY A 152 7.15 2.46 17.92
N ILE A 153 7.50 2.07 16.69
CA ILE A 153 6.52 1.74 15.66
C ILE A 153 5.69 0.51 16.06
N ASP A 154 4.38 0.62 15.93
CA ASP A 154 3.43 -0.49 16.02
C ASP A 154 2.67 -0.68 14.70
N LEU A 155 2.33 -1.95 14.40
CA LEU A 155 1.64 -2.35 13.17
C LEU A 155 0.38 -3.16 13.51
N ASP A 156 -0.78 -2.52 13.35
CA ASP A 156 -2.08 -3.12 13.66
C ASP A 156 -2.81 -3.55 12.38
N TYR A 157 -3.03 -4.87 12.25
CA TYR A 157 -3.88 -5.43 11.21
C TYR A 157 -5.27 -5.71 11.77
N SER A 158 -6.29 -5.04 11.21
CA SER A 158 -7.69 -5.25 11.57
C SER A 158 -8.50 -5.64 10.33
N LYS A 159 -9.42 -6.58 10.50
CA LYS A 159 -10.39 -6.92 9.45
C LYS A 159 -11.62 -6.02 9.62
N LEU A 160 -12.09 -5.40 8.55
CA LEU A 160 -13.35 -4.67 8.61
C LEU A 160 -14.54 -5.65 8.68
N PRO A 161 -15.64 -5.28 9.36
CA PRO A 161 -16.76 -6.20 9.58
C PRO A 161 -17.40 -6.72 8.29
N GLU A 162 -17.36 -5.91 7.23
CA GLU A 162 -17.99 -6.20 5.95
C GLU A 162 -16.93 -6.47 4.87
N GLY A 163 -17.02 -7.65 4.24
CA GLY A 163 -16.22 -8.02 3.08
C GLY A 163 -14.81 -8.54 3.36
N PRO A 164 -13.97 -8.64 2.31
CA PRO A 164 -12.59 -9.15 2.37
C PRO A 164 -11.56 -8.06 2.70
N LEU A 165 -11.98 -6.91 3.21
CA LEU A 165 -11.15 -5.73 3.42
C LEU A 165 -10.43 -5.78 4.77
N PHE A 166 -9.13 -5.54 4.73
CA PHE A 166 -8.25 -5.39 5.88
C PHE A 166 -7.73 -3.95 5.94
N LEU A 167 -7.54 -3.46 7.16
CA LEU A 167 -6.89 -2.20 7.46
C LEU A 167 -5.59 -2.50 8.20
N LEU A 168 -4.49 -1.99 7.68
CA LEU A 168 -3.21 -1.91 8.38
C LEU A 168 -2.99 -0.47 8.83
N VAL A 169 -2.71 -0.27 10.11
CA VAL A 169 -2.30 1.01 10.68
C VAL A 169 -0.85 0.86 11.14
N ALA A 170 0.03 1.75 10.67
CA ALA A 170 1.38 1.91 11.19
C ALA A 170 1.43 3.21 11.98
N SER A 171 1.81 3.16 13.26
CA SER A 171 1.92 4.36 14.11
C SER A 171 3.23 4.39 14.88
N GLY A 172 3.72 5.57 15.24
CA GLY A 172 4.94 5.72 16.03
C GLY A 172 5.21 7.18 16.40
N THR A 173 6.34 7.44 17.05
CA THR A 173 6.76 8.80 17.45
C THR A 173 7.81 9.34 16.48
N ALA A 174 7.51 10.43 15.79
CA ALA A 174 8.45 11.16 14.95
C ALA A 174 9.47 11.93 15.80
N VAL A 175 10.76 11.80 15.49
CA VAL A 175 11.85 12.39 16.28
C VAL A 175 12.95 12.99 15.40
N LYS A 176 13.68 13.96 15.94
CA LYS A 176 14.97 14.42 15.39
C LYS A 176 16.13 13.75 16.09
N LEU A 177 17.20 13.53 15.34
CA LEU A 177 18.44 12.96 15.84
C LEU A 177 19.53 14.03 15.90
N ASP A 178 20.42 13.91 16.89
CA ASP A 178 21.70 14.64 16.91
C ASP A 178 22.60 14.02 15.83
N ARG A 179 22.99 14.81 14.83
CA ARG A 179 23.82 14.36 13.70
C ARG A 179 25.17 15.06 13.68
#